data_AF-X1JY18-F1
#
_entry.id   AF-X1JY18-F1
#
_cell.length_a   1.000
_cell.length_b   1.000
_cell.length_c   1.000
_cell.angle_alpha   90.00
_cell.angle_beta   90.00
_cell.angle_gamma   90.00
#
_symmetry.space_group_name_H-M   'P 1'
#
loop_
_entity.id
_entity.type
_entity.pdbx_description
1 polymer ?
#
loop_
_entity_poly.entity_id
_entity_poly.type
_entity_poly.pdbx_seq_one_letter_code
_entity_poly.pdbx_strand_id
1 'polypeptide(L)'
;MKKIPVEKAVGMILCHDITQIIPGEFKGRAFKKGHIIQKEDIEKLLELGKEQIYVWEPKAGEIHEDGAALRIARAVAGENVDYDEPKEGKSTLKSKKRGLLKINSDLLYQINSIKDISIASLPQNFIMEKGQKLAGVRIIPLTTREENLIQIEDLCKGKGKVFEIKKYKELKASIITTGNEIYKKKVQDKFGPIIRKKLEYFKAQYLGQTFCPDDIEEIKEKISYYKKQRADLIILTGGMSVDPDDLTPGAIRESGA
;
A
#
# COMPACT_ATOMS: atom_id res chain seq x y z
N MET A 1 20.47 13.05 26.35
CA MET A 1 19.65 12.68 27.52
C MET A 1 20.20 13.42 28.71
N LYS A 2 19.35 14.14 29.45
CA LYS A 2 19.75 15.00 30.56
C LYS A 2 18.84 14.71 31.75
N LYS A 3 19.41 14.59 32.95
CA LYS A 3 18.64 14.53 34.20
C LYS A 3 18.30 15.95 34.60
N ILE A 4 17.01 16.25 34.75
CA ILE A 4 16.54 17.57 35.17
C ILE A 4 15.44 17.45 36.24
N PRO A 5 15.22 18.52 37.03
CA PRO A 5 14.04 18.63 37.88
C PRO A 5 12.75 18.53 37.06
N VAL A 6 11.74 17.81 37.57
CA VAL A 6 10.45 17.62 36.88
C VAL A 6 9.79 18.95 36.56
N GLU A 7 9.86 19.93 37.46
CA GLU A 7 9.24 21.25 37.31
C GLU A 7 9.80 22.05 36.12
N LYS A 8 11.02 21.71 35.66
CA LYS A 8 11.69 22.34 34.51
C LYS A 8 11.55 21.53 33.22
N ALA A 9 10.76 20.46 33.24
CA ALA A 9 10.70 19.50 32.15
C ALA A 9 9.55 19.70 31.16
N VAL A 10 8.69 20.69 31.39
CA VAL A 10 7.59 21.02 30.47
C VAL A 10 8.13 21.29 29.07
N GLY A 11 7.53 20.63 28.07
CA GLY A 11 7.94 20.68 26.67
C GLY A 11 9.08 19.71 26.29
N MET A 12 9.68 18.99 27.25
CA MET A 12 10.72 18.00 26.98
C MET A 12 10.15 16.59 26.85
N ILE A 13 10.90 15.69 26.22
CA ILE A 13 10.43 14.33 25.88
C ILE A 13 10.95 13.31 26.90
N LEU A 14 10.06 12.49 27.45
CA LEU A 14 10.43 11.40 28.36
C LEU A 14 11.23 10.31 27.64
N CYS A 15 12.41 9.98 28.17
CA CYS A 15 13.31 8.98 27.57
C CYS A 15 12.96 7.52 27.87
N HIS A 16 12.07 7.26 28.83
CA HIS A 16 11.65 5.91 29.25
C HIS A 16 10.22 5.93 29.79
N ASP A 17 9.60 4.75 29.87
CA ASP A 17 8.29 4.61 30.51
C ASP A 17 8.38 4.87 32.01
N ILE A 18 7.37 5.54 32.56
CA ILE A 18 7.22 5.71 34.00
C ILE A 18 6.06 4.83 34.46
N THR A 19 6.37 3.87 35.33
CA THR A 19 5.39 2.94 35.91
C THR A 19 4.87 3.50 37.23
N GLN A 20 3.55 3.51 37.37
CA GLN A 20 2.86 3.75 38.64
C GLN A 20 2.61 2.43 39.35
N ILE A 21 2.94 2.41 40.64
CA ILE A 21 2.71 1.28 41.53
C ILE A 21 1.96 1.82 42.75
N ILE A 22 0.70 1.44 42.86
CA ILE A 22 -0.13 1.65 44.05
C ILE A 22 -0.24 0.28 44.73
N PRO A 23 0.43 0.05 45.89
CA PRO A 23 0.41 -1.24 46.57
C PRO A 23 -1.01 -1.73 46.83
N GLY A 24 -1.34 -2.93 46.35
CA GLY A 24 -2.66 -3.55 46.53
C GLY A 24 -3.75 -3.12 45.53
N GLU A 25 -3.54 -2.08 44.73
CA GLU A 25 -4.57 -1.54 43.83
C GLU A 25 -4.19 -1.56 42.34
N PHE A 26 -2.99 -1.08 41.98
CA PHE A 26 -2.65 -0.87 40.57
C PHE A 26 -1.15 -0.95 40.29
N LYS A 27 -0.78 -1.65 39.22
CA LYS A 27 0.58 -1.64 38.66
C LYS A 27 0.50 -1.50 37.15
N GLY A 28 0.87 -0.33 36.63
CA GLY A 28 0.73 -0.03 35.21
C GLY A 28 1.56 1.17 34.77
N ARG A 29 1.67 1.36 33.46
CA ARG A 29 2.40 2.47 32.86
C ARG A 29 1.61 3.77 33.03
N ALA A 30 2.16 4.74 33.76
CA ALA A 30 1.57 6.07 33.91
C ALA A 30 1.97 7.00 32.77
N PHE A 31 3.24 6.96 32.36
CA PHE A 31 3.72 7.73 31.22
C PHE A 31 4.50 6.84 30.26
N LYS A 32 4.30 7.08 28.96
CA LYS A 32 4.99 6.35 27.89
C LYS A 32 6.28 7.09 27.52
N LYS A 33 7.34 6.33 27.22
CA LYS A 33 8.52 6.85 26.51
C LYS A 33 8.05 7.61 25.25
N GLY A 34 8.64 8.77 25.00
CA GLY A 34 8.27 9.66 23.89
C GLY A 34 7.18 10.69 24.24
N HIS A 35 6.59 10.63 25.43
CA HIS A 35 5.61 11.61 25.89
C HIS A 35 6.26 12.99 26.07
N ILE A 36 5.63 14.03 25.50
CA ILE A 36 6.00 15.44 25.71
C ILE A 36 5.33 15.90 27.00
N ILE A 37 6.14 16.28 27.97
CA ILE A 37 5.66 16.66 29.31
C ILE A 37 4.87 17.96 29.21
N GLN A 38 3.61 17.93 29.62
CA GLN A 38 2.73 19.09 29.73
C GLN A 38 2.76 19.65 31.16
N LYS A 39 2.15 20.82 31.35
CA LYS A 39 2.15 21.48 32.67
C LYS A 39 1.37 20.67 33.70
N GLU A 40 0.34 19.99 33.25
CA GLU A 40 -0.57 19.14 34.02
C GLU A 40 0.10 17.84 34.47
N ASP A 41 1.16 17.40 33.77
CA ASP A 41 1.88 16.17 34.10
C ASP A 41 2.80 16.35 35.31
N ILE A 42 3.15 17.58 35.67
CA ILE A 42 4.12 17.91 36.72
C ILE A 42 3.65 17.38 38.07
N GLU A 43 2.42 17.67 38.48
CA GLU A 43 1.85 17.22 39.75
C GLU A 43 1.83 15.69 39.81
N LYS A 44 1.36 15.04 38.76
CA LYS A 44 1.29 13.58 38.67
C LYS A 44 2.67 12.92 38.69
N LEU A 45 3.69 13.52 38.07
CA LEU A 45 5.06 13.02 38.12
C LEU A 45 5.65 13.14 39.54
N LEU A 46 5.36 14.24 40.24
CA LEU A 46 5.76 14.44 41.63
C LEU A 46 5.06 13.45 42.57
N GLU A 47 3.76 13.20 42.40
CA GLU A 47 3.00 12.17 43.14
C GLU A 47 3.59 10.76 42.97
N LEU A 48 4.17 10.48 41.80
CA LEU A 48 4.89 9.23 41.51
C LEU A 48 6.31 9.19 42.10
N GLY A 49 6.68 10.16 42.93
CA GLY A 49 7.98 10.28 43.56
C GLY A 49 9.11 10.63 42.59
N LYS A 50 8.79 11.24 41.44
CA LYS A 50 9.80 11.70 40.48
C LYS A 50 10.09 13.17 40.73
N GLU A 51 11.14 13.45 41.50
CA GLU A 51 11.70 14.81 41.61
C GLU A 51 12.65 15.14 40.45
N GLN A 52 13.24 14.09 39.85
CA GLN A 52 14.19 14.19 38.76
C GLN A 52 13.81 13.18 37.68
N ILE A 53 13.82 13.64 36.43
CA ILE A 53 13.52 12.79 35.27
C ILE A 53 14.58 12.93 34.20
N TYR A 54 14.73 11.86 33.44
CA TYR A 54 15.59 11.85 32.27
C TYR A 54 14.77 12.24 31.06
N VAL A 55 15.08 13.41 30.53
CA VAL A 55 14.43 13.95 29.36
C VAL A 55 15.42 14.11 28.21
N TRP A 56 14.86 14.10 27.02
CA TRP A 56 15.53 14.56 25.84
C TRP A 56 15.11 16.02 25.60
N GLU A 57 16.09 16.92 25.62
CA GLU A 57 15.93 18.33 25.24
C GLU A 57 16.12 18.38 23.72
N PRO A 58 15.06 18.65 22.93
CA PRO A 58 15.22 18.86 21.50
C PRO A 58 16.12 20.07 21.31
N LYS A 59 17.25 19.92 20.64
CA LYS A 59 17.98 21.11 20.17
C LYS A 59 17.04 21.86 19.22
N ALA A 60 17.05 23.19 19.27
CA ALA A 60 16.24 23.99 18.35
C ALA A 60 16.47 23.52 16.90
N GLY A 61 15.40 23.11 16.21
CA GLY A 61 15.46 22.57 14.85
C GLY A 61 15.64 21.05 14.73
N GLU A 62 15.67 20.29 15.82
CA GLU A 62 15.69 18.81 15.81
C GLU A 62 14.31 18.21 16.15
N ILE A 63 13.94 17.15 15.43
CA ILE A 63 12.67 16.44 15.56
C ILE A 63 12.91 15.01 16.01
N HIS A 64 12.13 14.56 17.00
CA HIS A 64 12.15 13.19 17.51
C HIS A 64 11.71 12.16 16.46
N GLU A 65 12.25 10.94 16.53
CA GLU A 65 11.99 9.84 15.60
C GLU A 65 10.51 9.56 15.34
N ASP A 66 9.67 9.59 16.37
CA ASP A 66 8.23 9.36 16.23
C ASP A 66 7.56 10.48 15.42
N GLY A 67 7.89 11.74 15.71
CA GLY A 67 7.37 12.89 14.97
C GLY A 67 7.85 12.90 13.51
N ALA A 68 9.12 12.57 13.30
CA ALA A 68 9.71 12.43 11.98
C ALA A 68 9.02 11.31 11.18
N ALA A 69 8.89 10.11 11.75
CA ALA A 69 8.27 8.97 11.08
C ALA A 69 6.82 9.25 10.65
N LEU A 70 6.05 9.94 11.50
CA LEU A 70 4.68 10.33 11.19
C LEU A 70 4.60 11.34 10.04
N ARG A 71 5.46 12.36 10.05
CA ARG A 71 5.50 13.37 8.98
C ARG A 71 5.92 12.77 7.65
N ILE A 72 6.96 11.94 7.65
CA ILE A 72 7.41 11.25 6.44
C ILE A 72 6.29 10.33 5.92
N ALA A 73 5.65 9.52 6.78
CA ALA A 73 4.56 8.65 6.38
C ALA A 73 3.41 9.42 5.71
N ARG A 74 3.02 10.56 6.28
CA ARG A 74 2.02 11.48 5.71
C ARG A 74 2.45 12.06 4.37
N ALA A 75 3.72 12.45 4.23
CA ALA A 75 4.24 13.02 3.00
C ALA A 75 4.21 12.00 1.85
N VAL A 76 4.66 10.78 2.11
CA VAL A 76 4.86 9.74 1.08
C VAL A 76 3.60 8.94 0.74
N ALA A 77 2.61 8.88 1.64
CA ALA A 77 1.36 8.16 1.43
C ALA A 77 0.45 8.87 0.42
N GLY A 78 0.09 8.17 -0.65
CA GLY A 78 -0.85 8.61 -1.67
C GLY A 78 -2.20 7.90 -1.62
N GLU A 79 -2.82 7.78 -2.79
CA GLU A 79 -4.17 7.25 -2.89
C GLU A 79 -4.26 5.81 -2.35
N ASN A 80 -5.28 5.54 -1.54
CA ASN A 80 -5.57 4.22 -0.95
C ASN A 80 -4.44 3.64 -0.07
N VAL A 81 -3.55 4.49 0.44
CA VAL A 81 -2.54 4.13 1.44
C VAL A 81 -2.95 4.70 2.81
N ASP A 82 -2.76 3.89 3.85
CA ASP A 82 -2.88 4.28 5.25
C ASP A 82 -1.54 4.15 5.97
N TYR A 83 -1.43 4.72 7.16
CA TYR A 83 -0.26 4.55 8.01
C TYR A 83 -0.66 4.54 9.48
N ASP A 84 0.09 3.76 10.28
CA ASP A 84 -0.11 3.71 11.72
C ASP A 84 0.61 4.87 12.44
N GLU A 85 0.14 5.17 13.65
CA GLU A 85 0.92 5.94 14.62
C GLU A 85 2.29 5.28 14.87
N PRO A 86 3.35 6.10 15.05
CA PRO A 86 4.70 5.60 15.22
C PRO A 86 4.83 4.77 16.51
N LYS A 87 5.58 3.67 16.41
CA LYS A 87 6.00 2.83 17.53
C LYS A 87 7.49 2.60 17.40
N GLU A 88 8.25 3.08 18.38
CA GLU A 88 9.72 2.97 18.41
C GLU A 88 10.36 3.56 17.14
N GLY A 89 9.99 4.80 16.79
CA GLY A 89 10.57 5.53 15.66
C GLY A 89 10.13 5.04 14.28
N LYS A 90 9.18 4.10 14.20
CA LYS A 90 8.70 3.53 12.93
C LYS A 90 7.20 3.70 12.75
N SER A 91 6.81 4.28 11.62
CA SER A 91 5.43 4.22 11.10
C SER A 91 5.35 3.16 9.99
N THR A 92 4.26 2.39 9.97
CA THR A 92 4.02 1.34 8.97
C THR A 92 2.91 1.75 8.05
N LEU A 93 3.18 1.78 6.74
CA LEU A 93 2.16 2.00 5.72
C LEU A 93 1.44 0.71 5.38
N LYS A 94 0.15 0.81 5.13
CA LYS A 94 -0.75 -0.29 4.82
C LYS A 94 -1.68 0.07 3.68
N SER A 95 -2.16 -0.96 2.98
CA SER A 95 -3.16 -0.75 1.94
C SER A 95 -4.56 -0.52 2.54
N LYS A 96 -5.28 0.52 2.10
CA LYS A 96 -6.70 0.74 2.47
C LYS A 96 -7.66 -0.20 1.74
N LYS A 97 -7.24 -0.76 0.60
CA LYS A 97 -8.08 -1.54 -0.32
C LYS A 97 -7.28 -2.66 -0.96
N ARG A 98 -7.96 -3.65 -1.51
CA ARG A 98 -7.31 -4.61 -2.39
C ARG A 98 -6.92 -3.92 -3.71
N GLY A 99 -5.72 -4.19 -4.23
CA GLY A 99 -5.24 -3.56 -5.46
C GLY A 99 -3.78 -3.88 -5.79
N LEU A 100 -3.19 -3.06 -6.65
CA LEU A 100 -1.81 -3.17 -7.09
C LEU A 100 -0.98 -2.03 -6.50
N LEU A 101 0.13 -2.37 -5.82
CA LEU A 101 1.08 -1.40 -5.29
C LEU A 101 1.84 -0.73 -6.44
N LYS A 102 1.74 0.60 -6.51
CA LYS A 102 2.57 1.45 -7.37
C LYS A 102 3.50 2.27 -6.50
N ILE A 103 4.75 2.35 -6.96
CA ILE A 103 5.83 3.06 -6.27
C ILE A 103 6.46 4.00 -7.28
N ASN A 104 6.61 5.27 -6.92
CA ASN A 104 7.49 6.19 -7.62
C ASN A 104 8.92 5.93 -7.14
N SER A 105 9.61 5.00 -7.81
CA SER A 105 10.93 4.51 -7.40
C SER A 105 12.00 5.62 -7.40
N ASP A 106 11.95 6.54 -8.37
CA ASP A 106 12.90 7.65 -8.45
C ASP A 106 12.73 8.64 -7.29
N LEU A 107 11.47 8.91 -6.91
CA LEU A 107 11.16 9.75 -5.75
C LEU A 107 11.54 9.06 -4.44
N LEU A 108 11.25 7.76 -4.31
CA LEU A 108 11.65 6.97 -3.14
C LEU A 108 13.17 6.97 -2.97
N TYR A 109 13.92 6.82 -4.07
CA TYR A 109 15.38 6.86 -4.05
C TYR A 109 15.90 8.23 -3.61
N GLN A 110 15.35 9.32 -4.13
CA GLN A 110 15.72 10.69 -3.71
C GLN A 110 15.45 10.90 -2.22
N ILE A 111 14.30 10.46 -1.71
CA ILE A 111 13.95 10.59 -0.29
C ILE A 111 14.89 9.76 0.58
N ASN A 112 15.19 8.52 0.19
CA ASN A 112 16.14 7.66 0.91
C ASN A 112 17.60 8.15 0.80
N SER A 113 17.90 9.07 -0.11
CA SER A 113 19.21 9.70 -0.23
C SER A 113 19.35 10.92 0.72
N ILE A 114 18.27 11.37 1.33
CA ILE A 114 18.30 12.40 2.38
C ILE A 114 18.88 11.78 3.64
N LYS A 115 19.75 12.54 4.31
CA LYS A 115 20.42 12.10 5.53
C LYS A 115 19.39 11.64 6.58
N ASP A 116 19.74 10.58 7.31
CA ASP A 116 18.95 9.98 8.40
C ASP A 116 17.68 9.22 7.96
N ILE A 117 17.23 9.32 6.71
CA ILE A 117 15.97 8.75 6.25
C ILE A 117 16.13 7.27 5.85
N SER A 118 15.18 6.43 6.24
CA SER A 118 15.13 5.04 5.80
C SER A 118 13.69 4.58 5.59
N ILE A 119 13.35 4.34 4.32
CA ILE A 119 12.06 3.79 3.90
C ILE A 119 12.31 2.48 3.15
N ALA A 120 11.76 1.39 3.70
CA ALA A 120 11.78 0.07 3.07
C ALA A 120 10.36 -0.34 2.69
N SER A 121 10.17 -0.88 1.49
CA SER A 121 8.86 -1.28 0.98
C SER A 121 8.87 -2.66 0.33
N LEU A 122 7.67 -3.20 0.10
CA LEU A 122 7.47 -4.29 -0.85
C LEU A 122 7.85 -3.84 -2.28
N PRO A 123 8.10 -4.78 -3.22
CA PRO A 123 8.37 -4.46 -4.61
C PRO A 123 7.20 -3.74 -5.28
N GLN A 124 7.52 -2.97 -6.33
CA GLN A 124 6.50 -2.37 -7.19
C GLN A 124 5.70 -3.46 -7.92
N ASN A 125 4.44 -3.16 -8.26
CA ASN A 125 3.50 -4.08 -8.90
C ASN A 125 3.15 -5.32 -8.06
N PHE A 126 3.27 -5.20 -6.73
CA PHE A 126 2.86 -6.26 -5.82
C PHE A 126 1.35 -6.22 -5.57
N ILE A 127 0.72 -7.40 -5.48
CA ILE A 127 -0.71 -7.52 -5.15
C ILE A 127 -0.89 -7.26 -3.66
N MET A 128 -1.75 -6.30 -3.34
CA MET A 128 -2.02 -5.88 -1.98
C MET A 128 -3.44 -6.25 -1.59
N GLU A 129 -3.58 -6.81 -0.39
CA GLU A 129 -4.87 -6.99 0.29
C GLU A 129 -5.14 -5.83 1.26
N LYS A 130 -6.42 -5.61 1.61
CA LYS A 130 -6.80 -4.57 2.57
C LYS A 130 -6.12 -4.83 3.93
N GLY A 131 -5.46 -3.81 4.47
CA GLY A 131 -4.74 -3.86 5.75
C GLY A 131 -3.34 -4.44 5.67
N GLN A 132 -2.93 -5.01 4.53
CA GLN A 132 -1.59 -5.55 4.35
C GLN A 132 -0.54 -4.43 4.38
N LYS A 133 0.55 -4.69 5.10
CA LYS A 133 1.69 -3.77 5.25
C LYS A 133 2.47 -3.67 3.95
N LEU A 134 2.79 -2.46 3.50
CA LEU A 134 3.52 -2.21 2.25
C LEU A 134 4.87 -1.52 2.44
N ALA A 135 5.03 -0.71 3.48
CA ALA A 135 6.30 -0.04 3.76
C ALA A 135 6.48 0.28 5.24
N GLY A 136 7.74 0.40 5.66
CA GLY A 136 8.14 0.93 6.95
C GLY A 136 8.94 2.21 6.76
N VAL A 137 8.53 3.26 7.45
CA VAL A 137 9.15 4.59 7.42
C VAL A 137 9.73 4.87 8.78
N ARG A 138 11.00 5.29 8.82
CA ARG A 138 11.70 5.70 10.03
C ARG A 138 12.85 6.65 9.69
N ILE A 139 13.37 7.29 10.72
CA ILE A 139 14.74 7.78 10.70
C ILE A 139 15.67 6.75 11.36
N ILE A 140 16.95 6.80 11.03
CA ILE A 140 18.00 5.94 11.60
C ILE A 140 18.39 6.41 13.01
N PRO A 141 18.77 7.68 13.24
CA PRO A 141 19.02 8.21 14.58
C PRO A 141 17.72 8.47 15.36
N LEU A 142 17.83 8.75 16.66
CA LEU A 142 16.69 9.15 17.50
C LEU A 142 16.05 10.47 17.07
N THR A 143 16.81 11.30 16.33
CA THR A 143 16.47 12.69 16.06
C THR A 143 17.01 13.09 14.69
N THR A 144 16.28 13.93 13.95
CA THR A 144 16.76 14.48 12.67
C THR A 144 16.49 15.97 12.58
N ARG A 145 17.15 16.66 11.64
CA ARG A 145 16.92 18.09 11.41
C ARG A 145 15.58 18.32 10.73
N GLU A 146 14.87 19.36 11.15
CA GLU A 146 13.59 19.81 10.55
C GLU A 146 13.70 19.98 9.03
N GLU A 147 14.83 20.51 8.55
CA GLU A 147 15.13 20.73 7.13
C GLU A 147 15.01 19.45 6.29
N ASN A 148 15.42 18.29 6.82
CA ASN A 148 15.32 17.01 6.13
C ASN A 148 13.85 16.64 5.88
N LEU A 149 12.96 16.93 6.84
CA LEU A 149 11.52 16.64 6.73
C LEU A 149 10.84 17.59 5.75
N ILE A 150 11.19 18.89 5.81
CA ILE A 150 10.70 19.90 4.86
C ILE A 150 11.08 19.50 3.42
N GLN A 151 12.32 19.06 3.20
CA GLN A 151 12.77 18.61 1.89
C GLN A 151 11.93 17.43 1.35
N ILE A 152 11.58 16.46 2.20
CA ILE A 152 10.70 15.33 1.82
C ILE A 152 9.30 15.82 1.47
N GLU A 153 8.75 16.72 2.30
CA GLU A 153 7.41 17.28 2.11
C GLU A 153 7.34 18.06 0.78
N ASP A 154 8.37 18.84 0.46
CA ASP A 154 8.43 19.62 -0.78
C ASP A 154 8.66 18.75 -2.01
N LEU A 155 9.50 17.71 -1.92
CA LEU A 155 9.63 16.69 -2.97
C LEU A 155 8.28 16.02 -3.26
N CYS A 156 7.54 15.65 -2.20
CA CYS A 156 6.22 15.01 -2.34
C CYS A 156 5.14 15.98 -2.86
N LYS A 157 5.23 17.29 -2.54
CA LYS A 157 4.33 18.30 -3.10
C LYS A 157 4.59 18.52 -4.59
N GLY A 158 5.86 18.59 -5.00
CA GLY A 158 6.24 18.87 -6.39
C GLY A 158 6.12 17.69 -7.34
N LYS A 159 6.45 16.47 -6.87
CA LYS A 159 6.55 15.25 -7.71
C LYS A 159 5.42 14.24 -7.45
N GLY A 160 4.49 14.58 -6.58
CA GLY A 160 3.41 13.69 -6.15
C GLY A 160 3.84 12.69 -5.07
N LYS A 161 3.06 11.63 -4.92
CA LYS A 161 3.22 10.68 -3.81
C LYS A 161 4.12 9.51 -4.18
N VAL A 162 4.75 8.91 -3.17
CA VAL A 162 5.65 7.77 -3.38
C VAL A 162 4.85 6.48 -3.55
N PHE A 163 3.88 6.26 -2.66
CA PHE A 163 3.13 5.01 -2.61
C PHE A 163 1.67 5.23 -2.96
N GLU A 164 1.16 4.43 -3.88
CA GLU A 164 -0.26 4.41 -4.24
C GLU A 164 -0.74 2.97 -4.41
N ILE A 165 -2.01 2.74 -4.10
CA ILE A 165 -2.67 1.47 -4.42
C ILE A 165 -3.69 1.72 -5.52
N LYS A 166 -3.45 1.15 -6.70
CA LYS A 166 -4.40 1.16 -7.81
C LYS A 166 -5.42 0.04 -7.61
N LYS A 167 -6.69 0.40 -7.46
CA LYS A 167 -7.79 -0.56 -7.33
C LYS A 167 -7.93 -1.36 -8.62
N TYR A 168 -8.33 -2.62 -8.50
CA TYR A 168 -8.79 -3.38 -9.67
C TYR A 168 -10.08 -2.77 -10.20
N LYS A 169 -10.21 -2.75 -11.53
CA LYS A 169 -11.44 -2.32 -12.20
C LYS A 169 -12.39 -3.51 -12.32
N GLU A 170 -13.66 -3.29 -12.06
CA GLU A 170 -14.72 -4.26 -12.30
C GLU A 170 -15.06 -4.23 -13.80
N LEU A 171 -14.28 -4.95 -14.60
CA LEU A 171 -14.42 -4.98 -16.06
C LEU A 171 -15.60 -5.86 -16.50
N LYS A 172 -16.25 -5.50 -17.59
CA LYS A 172 -17.13 -6.38 -18.35
C LYS A 172 -16.30 -7.29 -19.22
N ALA A 173 -16.29 -8.59 -18.92
CA ALA A 173 -15.47 -9.56 -19.61
C ALA A 173 -16.30 -10.66 -20.27
N SER A 174 -15.93 -11.04 -21.48
CA SER A 174 -16.49 -12.19 -22.20
C SER A 174 -15.40 -13.19 -22.61
N ILE A 175 -15.82 -14.41 -22.94
CA ILE A 175 -14.93 -15.48 -23.39
C ILE A 175 -15.39 -15.98 -24.76
N ILE A 176 -14.46 -16.15 -25.68
CA ILE A 176 -14.67 -16.87 -26.95
C ILE A 176 -13.76 -18.08 -26.93
N THR A 177 -14.33 -19.28 -27.00
CA THR A 177 -13.57 -20.53 -27.06
C THR A 177 -13.65 -21.08 -28.46
N THR A 178 -12.51 -21.08 -29.15
CA THR A 178 -12.35 -21.62 -30.49
C THR A 178 -11.87 -23.08 -30.43
N GLY A 179 -12.03 -23.82 -31.52
CA GLY A 179 -11.76 -25.24 -31.59
C GLY A 179 -12.97 -26.02 -32.12
N ASN A 180 -12.82 -26.58 -33.32
CA ASN A 180 -13.83 -27.40 -33.98
C ASN A 180 -14.32 -28.57 -33.12
N GLU A 181 -13.44 -29.19 -32.34
CA GLU A 181 -13.75 -30.30 -31.43
C GLU A 181 -14.60 -29.88 -30.23
N ILE A 182 -14.39 -28.67 -29.71
CA ILE A 182 -15.20 -28.10 -28.63
C ILE A 182 -16.55 -27.66 -29.19
N TYR A 183 -16.55 -26.96 -30.34
CA TYR A 183 -17.76 -26.50 -31.01
C TYR A 183 -18.70 -27.67 -31.38
N LYS A 184 -18.13 -28.77 -31.91
CA LYS A 184 -18.87 -30.01 -32.23
C LYS A 184 -19.15 -30.90 -31.02
N LYS A 185 -18.84 -30.42 -29.80
CA LYS A 185 -19.04 -31.14 -28.52
C LYS A 185 -18.35 -32.51 -28.44
N LYS A 186 -17.29 -32.71 -29.20
CA LYS A 186 -16.44 -33.92 -29.13
C LYS A 186 -15.57 -33.90 -27.87
N VAL A 187 -15.17 -32.70 -27.44
CA VAL A 187 -14.38 -32.47 -26.23
C VAL A 187 -15.08 -31.43 -25.36
N GLN A 188 -15.00 -31.60 -24.04
CA GLN A 188 -15.51 -30.64 -23.08
C GLN A 188 -14.50 -29.52 -22.84
N ASP A 189 -14.97 -28.27 -22.85
CA ASP A 189 -14.15 -27.12 -22.48
C ASP A 189 -13.69 -27.19 -21.01
N LYS A 190 -12.38 -27.01 -20.81
CA LYS A 190 -11.74 -26.92 -19.49
C LYS A 190 -11.19 -25.52 -19.20
N PHE A 191 -11.03 -24.67 -20.20
CA PHE A 191 -10.44 -23.33 -20.04
C PHE A 191 -11.48 -22.30 -19.60
N GLY A 192 -12.69 -22.33 -20.15
CA GLY A 192 -13.78 -21.42 -19.76
C GLY A 192 -14.02 -21.38 -18.25
N PRO A 193 -14.19 -22.53 -17.56
CA PRO A 193 -14.34 -22.56 -16.11
C PRO A 193 -13.16 -21.95 -15.34
N ILE A 194 -11.92 -22.13 -15.82
CA ILE A 194 -10.71 -21.58 -15.18
C ILE A 194 -10.66 -20.06 -15.35
N ILE A 195 -10.91 -19.57 -16.57
CA ILE A 195 -10.92 -18.14 -16.88
C ILE A 195 -12.03 -17.45 -16.09
N ARG A 196 -13.22 -18.05 -16.01
CA ARG A 196 -14.33 -17.55 -15.20
C ARG A 196 -13.95 -17.37 -13.73
N LYS A 197 -13.30 -18.36 -13.11
CA LYS A 197 -12.79 -18.24 -11.73
C LYS A 197 -11.79 -17.08 -11.58
N LYS A 198 -10.93 -16.84 -12.57
CA LYS A 198 -9.99 -15.70 -12.56
C LYS A 198 -10.75 -14.37 -12.68
N LEU A 199 -11.77 -14.27 -13.52
CA LEU A 199 -12.62 -13.08 -13.64
C LEU A 199 -13.36 -12.78 -12.34
N GLU A 200 -13.88 -13.81 -11.67
CA GLU A 200 -14.55 -13.71 -10.36
C GLU A 200 -13.59 -13.17 -9.29
N TYR A 201 -12.32 -13.60 -9.27
CA TYR A 201 -11.30 -13.08 -8.37
C TYR A 201 -11.08 -11.55 -8.51
N PHE A 202 -11.26 -11.00 -9.71
CA PHE A 202 -11.19 -9.56 -9.97
C PHE A 202 -12.56 -8.85 -9.90
N LYS A 203 -13.64 -9.58 -9.53
CA LYS A 203 -15.01 -9.08 -9.53
C LYS A 203 -15.45 -8.51 -10.89
N ALA A 204 -14.93 -9.07 -11.97
CA ALA A 204 -15.36 -8.71 -13.31
C ALA A 204 -16.81 -9.13 -13.56
N GLN A 205 -17.57 -8.32 -14.28
CA GLN A 205 -18.90 -8.68 -14.76
C GLN A 205 -18.75 -9.64 -15.94
N TYR A 206 -19.15 -10.89 -15.75
CA TYR A 206 -19.10 -11.90 -16.79
C TYR A 206 -20.29 -11.78 -17.75
N LEU A 207 -20.01 -11.41 -19.00
CA LEU A 207 -21.03 -11.27 -20.06
C LEU A 207 -21.43 -12.61 -20.70
N GLY A 208 -20.62 -13.66 -20.49
CA GLY A 208 -20.86 -14.99 -21.04
C GLY A 208 -19.69 -15.54 -21.83
N GLN A 209 -19.90 -16.74 -22.36
CA GLN A 209 -18.95 -17.46 -23.22
C GLN A 209 -19.67 -17.96 -24.47
N THR A 210 -19.00 -17.86 -25.62
CA THR A 210 -19.44 -18.46 -26.88
C THR A 210 -18.39 -19.44 -27.39
N PHE A 211 -18.84 -20.58 -27.87
CA PHE A 211 -18.01 -21.53 -28.61
C PHE A 211 -18.04 -21.19 -30.10
N CYS A 212 -16.89 -21.21 -30.74
CA CYS A 212 -16.69 -20.84 -32.14
C CYS A 212 -15.93 -21.98 -32.85
N PRO A 213 -16.27 -22.35 -34.09
CA PRO A 213 -15.37 -23.17 -34.90
C PRO A 213 -14.10 -22.37 -35.26
N ASP A 214 -13.09 -23.07 -35.77
CA ASP A 214 -11.88 -22.44 -36.33
C ASP A 214 -12.21 -21.85 -37.71
N ASP A 215 -12.89 -20.71 -37.69
CA ASP A 215 -13.25 -19.91 -38.85
C ASP A 215 -13.08 -18.42 -38.53
N ILE A 216 -12.37 -17.69 -39.39
CA ILE A 216 -12.00 -16.30 -39.15
C ILE A 216 -13.25 -15.40 -39.05
N GLU A 217 -14.23 -15.58 -39.95
CA GLU A 217 -15.40 -14.72 -40.00
C GLU A 217 -16.31 -14.98 -38.80
N GLU A 218 -16.54 -16.25 -38.42
CA GLU A 218 -17.30 -16.56 -37.21
C GLU A 218 -16.66 -15.96 -35.95
N ILE A 219 -15.33 -16.05 -35.81
CA ILE A 219 -14.62 -15.47 -34.67
C ILE A 219 -14.77 -13.94 -34.66
N LYS A 220 -14.61 -13.28 -35.81
CA LYS A 220 -14.80 -11.82 -35.94
C LYS A 220 -16.21 -11.40 -35.57
N GLU A 221 -17.23 -12.15 -35.99
CA GLU A 221 -18.61 -11.89 -35.61
C GLU A 221 -18.82 -11.96 -34.10
N LYS A 222 -18.24 -12.97 -33.41
CA LYS A 222 -18.34 -13.07 -31.95
C LYS A 222 -17.59 -11.95 -31.23
N ILE A 223 -16.44 -11.52 -31.73
CA ILE A 223 -15.72 -10.35 -31.21
C ILE A 223 -16.61 -9.10 -31.34
N SER A 224 -17.18 -8.87 -32.53
CA SER A 224 -18.07 -7.73 -32.80
C SER A 224 -19.33 -7.75 -31.93
N TYR A 225 -19.91 -8.94 -31.69
CA TYR A 225 -21.03 -9.13 -30.79
C TYR A 225 -20.73 -8.65 -29.37
N TYR A 226 -19.61 -9.09 -28.77
CA TYR A 226 -19.24 -8.66 -27.42
C TYR A 226 -18.79 -7.19 -27.36
N LYS A 227 -18.18 -6.68 -28.42
CA LYS A 227 -17.86 -5.25 -28.56
C LYS A 227 -19.14 -4.39 -28.54
N LYS A 228 -20.19 -4.80 -29.26
CA LYS A 228 -21.52 -4.14 -29.24
C LYS A 228 -22.17 -4.17 -27.84
N GLN A 229 -21.89 -5.20 -27.04
CA GLN A 229 -22.31 -5.28 -25.64
C GLN A 229 -21.47 -4.43 -24.67
N ARG A 230 -20.50 -3.68 -25.19
CA ARG A 230 -19.56 -2.86 -24.41
C ARG A 230 -18.74 -3.72 -23.43
N ALA A 231 -18.25 -4.87 -23.88
CA ALA A 231 -17.21 -5.60 -23.17
C ALA A 231 -15.95 -4.72 -23.07
N ASP A 232 -15.38 -4.62 -21.87
CA ASP A 232 -14.09 -3.96 -21.64
C ASP A 232 -12.91 -4.90 -21.95
N LEU A 233 -13.16 -6.22 -21.89
CA LEU A 233 -12.17 -7.26 -22.16
C LEU A 233 -12.85 -8.46 -22.85
N ILE A 234 -12.31 -8.88 -24.00
CA ILE A 234 -12.73 -10.10 -24.69
C ILE A 234 -11.57 -11.09 -24.61
N ILE A 235 -11.79 -12.26 -24.02
CA ILE A 235 -10.76 -13.28 -23.83
C ILE A 235 -10.99 -14.39 -24.85
N LEU A 236 -10.01 -14.65 -25.71
CA LEU A 236 -10.05 -15.76 -26.65
C LEU A 236 -9.18 -16.92 -26.15
N THR A 237 -9.64 -18.15 -26.34
CA THR A 237 -8.93 -19.38 -25.96
C THR A 237 -9.13 -20.44 -27.03
N GLY A 238 -8.07 -21.20 -27.35
CA GLY A 238 -8.04 -22.11 -28.50
C GLY A 238 -7.52 -21.43 -29.77
N GLY A 239 -6.98 -22.20 -30.71
CA GLY A 239 -6.55 -21.67 -32.01
C GLY A 239 -5.44 -20.61 -31.94
N MET A 240 -4.57 -20.62 -30.91
CA MET A 240 -3.59 -19.56 -30.60
C MET A 240 -2.13 -19.93 -30.89
N SER A 241 -1.87 -21.15 -31.39
CA SER A 241 -0.52 -21.63 -31.68
C SER A 241 -0.06 -21.14 -33.08
N VAL A 242 0.95 -21.78 -33.65
CA VAL A 242 1.55 -21.46 -34.96
C VAL A 242 1.05 -22.36 -36.09
N ASP A 243 0.11 -23.26 -35.80
CA ASP A 243 -0.38 -24.21 -36.78
C ASP A 243 -1.26 -23.48 -37.82
N PRO A 244 -1.31 -23.94 -39.08
CA PRO A 244 -2.08 -23.26 -40.12
C PRO A 244 -3.58 -23.13 -39.83
N ASP A 245 -4.12 -23.98 -38.96
CA ASP A 245 -5.50 -24.00 -38.49
C ASP A 245 -5.72 -23.16 -37.20
N ASP A 246 -4.67 -22.55 -36.63
CA ASP A 246 -4.77 -21.59 -35.54
C ASP A 246 -5.20 -20.20 -36.05
N LEU A 247 -6.51 -20.06 -36.29
CA LEU A 247 -7.06 -18.85 -36.91
C LEU A 247 -7.34 -17.71 -35.92
N THR A 248 -7.22 -17.92 -34.61
CA THR A 248 -7.60 -16.94 -33.58
C THR A 248 -6.76 -15.64 -33.66
N PRO A 249 -5.41 -15.66 -33.77
CA PRO A 249 -4.61 -14.44 -33.93
C PRO A 249 -4.95 -13.65 -35.19
N GLY A 250 -5.24 -14.35 -36.30
CA GLY A 250 -5.67 -13.75 -37.56
C GLY A 250 -7.01 -13.04 -37.42
N ALA A 251 -8.00 -13.72 -36.84
CA ALA A 251 -9.31 -13.16 -36.57
C ALA A 251 -9.27 -11.93 -35.63
N ILE A 252 -8.44 -11.96 -34.58
CA ILE A 252 -8.23 -10.80 -33.71
C ILE A 252 -7.72 -9.61 -34.52
N ARG A 253 -6.67 -9.82 -35.33
CA ARG A 253 -6.08 -8.76 -36.17
C ARG A 253 -7.09 -8.16 -37.15
N GLU A 254 -7.86 -9.02 -37.82
CA GLU A 254 -8.86 -8.59 -38.81
C GLU A 254 -10.09 -7.93 -38.19
N SER A 255 -10.41 -8.24 -36.94
CA SER A 255 -11.57 -7.64 -36.24
C SER A 255 -11.38 -6.16 -35.88
N GLY A 256 -10.14 -5.66 -35.92
CA GLY A 256 -9.80 -4.31 -35.47
C GLY A 256 -10.09 -4.08 -33.98
N ALA A 257 -10.00 -5.15 -33.18
CA ALA A 257 -10.09 -5.12 -31.72
C ALA A 257 -8.80 -4.64 -31.06
#